data_AF-A0A7X0A796-F1
#
_entry.id   AF-A0A7X0A796-F1
#
_cell.length_a   1.000
_cell.length_b   1.000
_cell.length_c   1.000
_cell.angle_alpha   90.00
_cell.angle_beta   90.00
_cell.angle_gamma   90.00
#
_symmetry.space_group_name_H-M   'P 1'
#
loop_
_entity.id
_entity.type
_entity.pdbx_description
1 polymer ?
#
loop_
_entity_poly.entity_id
_entity_poly.type
_entity_poly.pdbx_seq_one_letter_code
_entity_poly.pdbx_strand_id
1 'polypeptide(L)'
;MIGKGGAEVDKIKEELKKLTKKEVQINIFEIKRPELDAQLVAEGIAKQLEARISFRRAMKTTIASTMRMGAEGIKIMTSGRLGGAEMARSEQYKEGRIPLHTFRADIDYALAEALTTYGKIGVKVWICKGEVYGKRDLSPNIGGASSASGKGGRPDGAPAFGGRDNARGGERGGERRNDRKPGGDRRGGPGAGGNNGPRGGGNSRPGGPGGNRPGGQGGGNRPGGPGKR
;
A
#
# COMPACT_ATOMS: atom_id res chain seq x y z
N MET A 1 -2.40 -5.44 26.99
CA MET A 1 -2.91 -6.77 26.62
C MET A 1 -2.03 -7.93 27.09
N ILE A 2 -0.73 -7.76 27.40
CA ILE A 2 0.12 -8.87 27.87
C ILE A 2 0.20 -8.98 29.40
N GLY A 3 -0.14 -7.90 30.14
CA GLY A 3 0.14 -7.80 31.57
C GLY A 3 1.64 -7.86 31.87
N LYS A 4 2.03 -7.78 33.15
CA LYS A 4 3.41 -8.13 33.55
C LYS A 4 3.48 -9.65 33.67
N GLY A 5 4.26 -10.31 32.81
CA GLY A 5 4.55 -11.74 32.90
C GLY A 5 3.51 -12.71 32.30
N GLY A 6 2.64 -12.27 31.39
CA GLY A 6 1.73 -13.16 30.68
C GLY A 6 0.45 -13.56 31.43
N ALA A 7 0.26 -13.07 32.66
CA ALA A 7 -0.89 -13.40 33.51
C ALA A 7 -2.26 -13.11 32.86
N GLU A 8 -2.34 -12.13 31.95
CA GLU A 8 -3.58 -11.83 31.22
C GLU A 8 -3.90 -12.92 30.16
N VAL A 9 -2.87 -13.50 29.56
CA VAL A 9 -2.99 -14.53 28.52
C VAL A 9 -3.46 -15.86 29.14
N ASP A 10 -2.95 -16.19 30.32
CA ASP A 10 -3.34 -17.41 31.05
C ASP A 10 -4.81 -17.37 31.47
N LYS A 11 -5.31 -16.22 31.94
CA LYS A 11 -6.74 -16.04 32.25
C LYS A 11 -7.62 -16.27 31.02
N ILE A 12 -7.26 -15.68 29.89
CA ILE A 12 -8.01 -15.85 28.63
C ILE A 12 -7.97 -17.32 28.20
N LYS A 13 -6.82 -17.99 28.35
CA LYS A 13 -6.69 -19.42 28.03
C LYS A 13 -7.60 -20.28 28.90
N GLU A 14 -7.73 -19.98 30.19
CA GLU A 14 -8.66 -20.67 31.10
C GLU A 14 -10.13 -20.44 30.74
N GLU A 15 -10.51 -19.21 30.42
CA GLU A 15 -11.87 -18.88 29.96
C GLU A 15 -12.22 -19.60 28.66
N LEU A 16 -11.30 -19.61 27.69
CA LEU A 16 -11.46 -20.35 26.45
C LEU A 16 -11.53 -21.87 26.69
N LYS A 17 -10.71 -22.42 27.61
CA LYS A 17 -10.76 -23.85 27.94
C LYS A 17 -12.10 -24.25 28.57
N LYS A 18 -12.71 -23.38 29.39
CA LYS A 18 -14.06 -23.59 29.95
C LYS A 18 -15.14 -23.62 28.86
N LEU A 19 -15.05 -22.74 27.87
CA LEU A 19 -16.01 -22.65 26.78
C LEU A 19 -15.85 -23.79 25.75
N THR A 20 -14.63 -24.03 25.28
CA THR A 20 -14.36 -24.94 24.17
C THR A 20 -14.06 -26.37 24.61
N LYS A 21 -13.82 -26.61 25.91
CA LYS A 21 -13.43 -27.91 26.51
C LYS A 21 -12.22 -28.58 25.83
N LYS A 22 -11.43 -27.80 25.08
CA LYS A 22 -10.26 -28.22 24.32
C LYS A 22 -9.09 -27.32 24.70
N GLU A 23 -7.88 -27.82 24.50
CA GLU A 23 -6.68 -26.99 24.69
C GLU A 23 -6.52 -26.02 23.52
N VAL A 24 -6.50 -24.73 23.84
CA VAL A 24 -6.32 -23.64 22.88
C VAL A 24 -4.93 -23.05 23.08
N GLN A 25 -4.18 -22.90 21.98
CA GLN A 25 -2.92 -22.16 21.94
C GLN A 25 -3.20 -20.76 21.42
N ILE A 26 -2.67 -19.73 22.10
CA ILE A 26 -2.89 -18.32 21.75
C ILE A 26 -1.58 -17.77 21.17
N ASN A 27 -1.64 -17.32 19.92
CA ASN A 27 -0.53 -16.63 19.25
C ASN A 27 -0.83 -15.14 19.20
N ILE A 28 0.08 -14.33 19.74
CA ILE A 28 -0.05 -12.86 19.77
C ILE A 28 0.76 -12.30 18.62
N PHE A 29 0.09 -11.55 17.74
CA PHE A 29 0.74 -10.82 16.65
C PHE A 29 0.67 -9.33 16.92
N GLU A 30 1.83 -8.67 16.82
CA GLU A 30 1.90 -7.22 16.93
C GLU A 30 1.52 -6.57 15.59
N ILE A 31 0.61 -5.59 15.66
CA ILE A 31 0.24 -4.77 14.50
C ILE A 31 1.21 -3.60 14.42
N LYS A 32 2.11 -3.65 13.43
CA LYS A 32 3.16 -2.63 13.25
C LYS A 32 2.62 -1.23 12.93
N ARG A 33 1.46 -1.14 12.27
CA ARG A 33 0.86 0.12 11.79
C ARG A 33 -0.67 0.07 11.95
N PRO A 34 -1.22 0.52 13.08
CA PRO A 34 -2.65 0.45 13.34
C PRO A 34 -3.47 1.36 12.42
N GLU A 35 -2.90 2.42 11.88
CA GLU A 35 -3.59 3.37 11.00
C GLU A 35 -3.88 2.81 9.60
N LEU A 36 -3.23 1.71 9.21
CA LEU A 36 -3.50 1.03 7.94
C LEU A 36 -4.53 -0.09 8.09
N ASP A 37 -4.90 -0.46 9.32
CA ASP A 37 -5.88 -1.50 9.60
C ASP A 37 -7.29 -0.88 9.63
N ALA A 38 -8.19 -1.36 8.76
CA ALA A 38 -9.51 -0.76 8.64
C ALA A 38 -10.34 -0.92 9.92
N GLN A 39 -10.20 -2.04 10.64
CA GLN A 39 -10.97 -2.35 11.85
C GLN A 39 -10.55 -1.43 12.99
N LEU A 40 -9.25 -1.29 13.24
CA LEU A 40 -8.74 -0.41 14.29
C LEU A 40 -9.09 1.05 14.03
N VAL A 41 -9.02 1.47 12.77
CA VAL A 41 -9.43 2.82 12.35
C VAL A 41 -10.93 3.04 12.57
N ALA A 42 -11.78 2.08 12.20
CA ALA A 42 -13.22 2.16 12.40
C ALA A 42 -13.60 2.24 13.90
N GLU A 43 -13.01 1.38 14.73
CA GLU A 43 -13.20 1.41 16.18
C GLU A 43 -12.67 2.69 16.82
N GLY A 44 -11.54 3.22 16.32
CA GLY A 44 -11.00 4.50 16.75
C GLY A 44 -11.97 5.66 16.50
N ILE A 45 -12.62 5.69 15.34
CA ILE A 45 -13.65 6.68 15.02
C ILE A 45 -14.89 6.46 15.88
N ALA A 46 -15.33 5.22 16.08
CA ALA A 46 -16.48 4.90 16.92
C ALA A 46 -16.30 5.43 18.34
N LYS A 47 -15.15 5.18 18.97
CA LYS A 47 -14.80 5.71 20.30
C LYS A 47 -14.80 7.24 20.33
N GLN A 48 -14.33 7.91 19.28
CA GLN A 48 -14.37 9.38 19.20
C GLN A 48 -15.81 9.91 19.12
N LEU A 49 -16.70 9.22 18.41
CA LEU A 49 -18.12 9.57 18.32
C LEU A 49 -18.84 9.36 19.67
N GLU A 50 -18.50 8.29 20.39
CA GLU A 50 -18.98 8.05 21.76
C GLU A 50 -18.51 9.12 22.74
N ALA A 51 -17.26 9.58 22.60
CA ALA A 51 -16.69 10.71 23.33
C ALA A 51 -17.29 12.08 22.91
N ARG A 52 -18.35 12.10 22.10
CA ARG A 52 -19.05 13.30 21.61
C ARG A 52 -18.18 14.26 20.80
N ILE A 53 -17.12 13.76 20.17
CA ILE A 53 -16.36 14.56 19.20
C ILE A 53 -17.19 14.73 17.94
N SER A 54 -17.11 15.92 17.32
CA SER A 54 -17.78 16.17 16.04
C SER A 54 -17.35 15.14 14.98
N PHE A 55 -18.33 14.48 14.35
CA PHE A 55 -18.10 13.44 13.34
C PHE A 55 -17.23 13.92 12.17
N ARG A 56 -17.37 15.20 11.75
CA ARG A 56 -16.53 15.80 10.70
C ARG A 56 -15.06 15.89 11.13
N ARG A 57 -14.81 16.27 12.38
CA ARG A 57 -13.46 16.37 12.94
C ARG A 57 -12.83 14.99 13.10
N ALA A 58 -13.58 14.03 13.63
CA ALA A 58 -13.12 12.65 13.79
C ALA A 58 -12.71 12.05 12.43
N MET A 59 -13.55 12.19 11.40
CA MET A 59 -13.25 11.69 10.06
C MET A 59 -12.04 12.39 9.43
N LYS A 60 -12.01 13.73 9.38
CA LYS A 60 -10.90 14.46 8.74
C LYS A 60 -9.56 14.19 9.42
N THR A 61 -9.53 14.14 10.75
CA THR A 61 -8.31 13.82 11.51
C THR A 61 -7.82 12.41 11.18
N THR A 62 -8.75 11.45 11.11
CA THR A 62 -8.43 10.04 10.85
C THR A 62 -7.95 9.83 9.42
N ILE A 63 -8.58 10.49 8.45
CA ILE A 63 -8.12 10.50 7.05
C ILE A 63 -6.69 11.03 6.96
N ALA A 64 -6.43 12.20 7.55
CA ALA A 64 -5.10 12.79 7.53
C ALA A 64 -4.04 11.89 8.19
N SER A 65 -4.39 11.21 9.29
CA SER A 65 -3.50 10.25 9.94
C SER A 65 -3.21 9.05 9.04
N THR A 66 -4.23 8.49 8.39
CA THR A 66 -4.09 7.31 7.53
C THR A 66 -3.30 7.61 6.25
N MET A 67 -3.58 8.74 5.61
CA MET A 67 -2.82 9.21 4.43
C MET A 67 -1.36 9.48 4.78
N ARG A 68 -1.07 10.04 5.97
CA ARG A 68 0.31 10.25 6.45
C ARG A 68 1.08 8.94 6.61
N MET A 69 0.39 7.87 7.01
CA MET A 69 1.00 6.55 7.19
C MET A 69 1.20 5.78 5.87
N GLY A 70 0.86 6.40 4.73
CA GLY A 70 1.17 5.89 3.39
C GLY A 70 0.08 5.04 2.75
N ALA A 71 -1.17 5.19 3.16
CA ALA A 71 -2.29 4.61 2.41
C ALA A 71 -2.44 5.27 1.03
N GLU A 72 -2.76 4.51 -0.02
CA GLU A 72 -3.02 5.04 -1.36
C GLU A 72 -4.36 5.80 -1.41
N GLY A 73 -5.30 5.39 -0.56
CA GLY A 73 -6.56 6.09 -0.38
C GLY A 73 -7.36 5.56 0.81
N ILE A 74 -8.25 6.40 1.31
CA ILE A 74 -9.16 6.08 2.41
C ILE A 74 -10.55 6.66 2.11
N LYS A 75 -11.58 5.85 2.34
CA LYS A 75 -12.99 6.27 2.32
C LYS A 75 -13.59 5.93 3.67
N ILE A 76 -14.27 6.90 4.25
CA ILE A 76 -15.01 6.73 5.49
C ILE A 76 -16.45 7.15 5.22
N MET A 77 -17.39 6.32 5.63
CA MET A 77 -18.82 6.61 5.58
C MET A 77 -19.39 6.42 6.97
N THR A 78 -20.07 7.46 7.46
CA THR A 78 -20.74 7.44 8.76
C THR A 78 -22.23 7.60 8.53
N SER A 79 -23.04 6.68 9.06
CA SER A 79 -24.49 6.64 8.89
C SER A 79 -25.20 6.58 10.23
N GLY A 80 -26.20 7.44 10.43
CA GLY A 80 -27.02 7.46 11.64
C GLY A 80 -27.46 8.86 12.03
N ARG A 81 -27.82 9.06 13.30
CA ARG A 81 -28.22 10.36 13.87
C ARG A 81 -26.99 11.22 14.17
N LEU A 82 -26.32 11.67 13.11
CA LEU A 82 -25.05 12.39 13.20
C LEU A 82 -25.20 13.69 14.00
N GLY A 83 -24.42 13.83 15.07
CA GLY A 83 -24.44 15.02 15.93
C GLY A 83 -25.72 15.20 16.75
N GLY A 84 -26.53 14.15 16.92
CA GLY A 84 -27.79 14.22 17.67
C GLY A 84 -28.97 14.76 16.86
N ALA A 85 -28.85 14.84 15.53
CA ALA A 85 -29.96 15.20 14.66
C ALA A 85 -31.15 14.22 14.82
N GLU A 86 -32.36 14.73 14.64
CA GLU A 86 -33.59 13.92 14.71
C GLU A 86 -33.64 12.87 13.59
N MET A 87 -33.33 13.29 12.35
CA MET A 87 -33.28 12.42 11.19
C MET A 87 -31.89 11.84 10.95
N ALA A 88 -31.83 10.55 10.63
CA ALA A 88 -30.59 9.87 10.28
C ALA A 88 -30.09 10.32 8.90
N ARG A 89 -28.77 10.51 8.78
CA ARG A 89 -28.09 10.90 7.54
C ARG A 89 -26.84 10.06 7.35
N SER A 90 -26.39 9.97 6.10
CA SER A 90 -25.12 9.33 5.75
C SER A 90 -24.18 10.36 5.16
N GLU A 91 -23.04 10.58 5.81
CA GLU A 91 -21.97 11.43 5.31
C GLU A 91 -20.76 10.58 4.96
N GLN A 92 -20.14 10.88 3.81
CA GLN A 92 -18.94 10.20 3.36
C GLN A 92 -17.83 11.21 3.06
N TYR A 93 -16.61 10.83 3.43
CA TYR A 93 -15.39 11.54 3.07
C TYR A 93 -14.44 10.55 2.42
N LYS A 94 -13.81 10.96 1.33
CA LYS A 94 -12.88 10.15 0.55
C LYS A 94 -11.65 10.98 0.23
N GLU A 95 -10.49 10.37 0.35
CA GLU A 95 -9.21 10.93 -0.08
C GLU A 95 -8.39 9.83 -0.79
N GLY A 96 -7.64 10.20 -1.83
CA GLY A 96 -6.82 9.26 -2.61
C GLY A 96 -7.58 8.31 -3.55
N ARG A 97 -6.88 7.27 -4.00
CA ARG A 97 -7.37 6.30 -4.99
C ARG A 97 -7.94 5.07 -4.30
N ILE A 98 -9.18 4.71 -4.66
CA ILE A 98 -9.93 3.58 -4.07
C ILE A 98 -10.80 2.95 -5.16
N PRO A 99 -10.23 2.03 -5.96
CA PRO A 99 -10.95 1.40 -7.06
C PRO A 99 -11.76 0.20 -6.54
N LEU A 100 -13.01 0.44 -6.13
CA LEU A 100 -13.90 -0.60 -5.58
C LEU A 100 -14.26 -1.72 -6.57
N HIS A 101 -14.07 -1.49 -7.86
CA HIS A 101 -14.36 -2.48 -8.92
C HIS A 101 -13.13 -3.33 -9.29
N THR A 102 -11.93 -2.98 -8.80
CA THR A 102 -10.69 -3.67 -9.17
C THR A 102 -10.33 -4.71 -8.13
N PHE A 103 -10.58 -5.99 -8.41
CA PHE A 103 -10.26 -7.10 -7.49
C PHE A 103 -8.75 -7.24 -7.16
N ARG A 104 -7.87 -6.69 -8.01
CA ARG A 104 -6.41 -6.68 -7.78
C ARG A 104 -5.98 -5.66 -6.73
N ALA A 105 -6.82 -4.67 -6.41
CA ALA A 105 -6.53 -3.68 -5.39
C ALA A 105 -6.67 -4.32 -4.01
N ASP A 106 -5.71 -4.04 -3.12
CA ASP A 106 -5.77 -4.45 -1.73
C ASP A 106 -6.60 -3.44 -0.95
N ILE A 107 -7.89 -3.75 -0.80
CA ILE A 107 -8.85 -2.91 -0.10
C ILE A 107 -9.27 -3.63 1.17
N ASP A 108 -8.89 -3.03 2.30
CA ASP A 108 -9.32 -3.45 3.62
C ASP A 108 -10.63 -2.74 3.96
N TYR A 109 -11.62 -3.50 4.43
CA TYR A 109 -12.94 -3.00 4.78
C TYR A 109 -13.32 -3.44 6.18
N ALA A 110 -13.81 -2.48 6.97
CA ALA A 110 -14.32 -2.75 8.29
C ALA A 110 -15.58 -1.95 8.58
N LEU A 111 -16.38 -2.51 9.49
CA LEU A 111 -17.56 -1.87 10.04
C LEU A 111 -17.44 -1.84 11.56
N ALA A 112 -17.64 -0.66 12.13
CA ALA A 112 -17.77 -0.48 13.57
C ALA A 112 -19.08 0.24 13.89
N GLU A 113 -19.69 -0.11 15.01
CA GLU A 113 -20.85 0.57 15.56
C GLU A 113 -20.43 1.43 16.75
N ALA A 114 -20.89 2.68 16.79
CA ALA A 114 -20.72 3.58 17.93
C ALA A 114 -22.03 3.66 18.71
N LEU A 115 -21.98 3.38 20.01
CA LEU A 115 -23.12 3.42 20.91
C LEU A 115 -23.26 4.82 21.51
N THR A 116 -24.10 5.66 20.90
CA THR A 116 -24.36 7.01 21.40
C THR A 116 -25.69 7.12 22.15
N THR A 117 -25.88 8.19 22.91
CA THR A 117 -27.13 8.44 23.65
C THR A 117 -28.36 8.56 22.75
N TYR A 118 -28.17 8.93 21.49
CA TYR A 118 -29.26 9.14 20.52
C TYR A 118 -29.51 7.89 19.66
N GLY A 119 -28.76 6.81 19.89
CA GLY A 119 -28.84 5.56 19.15
C GLY A 119 -27.49 5.08 18.62
N LYS A 120 -27.53 4.16 17.67
CA LYS A 120 -26.33 3.60 17.03
C LYS A 120 -25.91 4.43 15.82
N ILE A 121 -24.61 4.67 15.69
CA ILE A 121 -24.02 5.25 14.48
C ILE A 121 -23.13 4.18 13.85
N GLY A 122 -23.36 3.87 12.57
CA GLY A 122 -22.53 2.96 11.80
C GLY A 122 -21.36 3.71 11.16
N VAL A 123 -20.14 3.20 11.35
CA VAL A 123 -18.91 3.68 10.71
C VAL A 123 -18.40 2.58 9.77
N LYS A 124 -18.30 2.91 8.49
CA LYS A 124 -17.76 2.04 7.44
C LYS A 124 -16.46 2.65 6.93
N VAL A 125 -15.38 1.89 6.94
CA VAL A 125 -14.06 2.35 6.51
C VAL A 125 -13.55 1.44 5.40
N TRP A 126 -13.00 2.05 4.36
CA TRP A 126 -12.25 1.38 3.30
C TRP A 126 -10.86 1.99 3.24
N ILE A 127 -9.81 1.17 3.31
CA ILE A 127 -8.41 1.60 3.18
C ILE A 127 -7.81 0.86 1.99
N CYS A 128 -7.29 1.61 1.02
CA CYS A 128 -6.52 1.07 -0.10
C CYS A 128 -5.04 1.09 0.25
N LYS A 129 -4.44 -0.10 0.40
CA LYS A 129 -3.02 -0.27 0.73
C LYS A 129 -2.13 -0.31 -0.53
N GLY A 130 -2.73 -0.46 -1.71
CA GLY A 130 -2.02 -0.61 -2.98
C GLY A 130 -2.70 -1.61 -3.92
N GLU A 131 -1.95 -2.04 -4.93
CA GLU A 131 -2.32 -3.17 -5.78
C GLU A 131 -1.40 -4.36 -5.47
N VAL A 132 -1.98 -5.55 -5.32
CA VAL A 132 -1.18 -6.77 -5.13
C VAL A 132 -0.84 -7.36 -6.49
N TYR A 133 0.44 -7.34 -6.83
CA TYR A 133 0.98 -7.98 -8.03
C TYR A 133 1.51 -9.36 -7.68
N GLY A 134 0.68 -10.40 -7.85
CA GLY A 134 1.06 -11.80 -7.64
C GLY A 134 -0.12 -12.73 -7.38
N LYS A 135 0.08 -14.05 -7.48
CA LYS A 135 -0.88 -15.03 -6.96
C LYS A 135 -0.91 -14.88 -5.44
N ARG A 136 -2.03 -14.44 -4.87
CA ARG A 136 -2.26 -14.56 -3.41
C ARG A 136 -2.28 -16.05 -3.11
N ASP A 137 -1.28 -16.55 -2.38
CA ASP A 137 -1.35 -17.89 -1.82
C ASP A 137 -2.50 -17.87 -0.80
N LEU A 138 -3.61 -18.51 -1.16
CA LEU A 138 -4.82 -18.60 -0.33
C LEU A 138 -4.63 -19.57 0.85
N SER A 139 -3.45 -20.20 0.94
CA SER A 139 -3.04 -20.98 2.10
C SER A 139 -2.78 -20.02 3.27
N PRO A 140 -3.51 -20.12 4.39
CA PRO A 140 -3.30 -19.27 5.55
C PRO A 140 -2.04 -19.76 6.30
N ASN A 141 -0.88 -19.66 5.66
CA ASN A 141 0.40 -19.91 6.31
C ASN A 141 1.18 -18.60 6.41
N ILE A 142 0.60 -17.67 7.18
CA ILE A 142 1.22 -16.41 7.61
C ILE A 142 2.32 -16.79 8.61
N GLY A 143 3.47 -17.21 8.08
CA GLY A 143 4.61 -17.69 8.87
C GLY A 143 5.82 -18.11 8.02
N GLY A 144 5.63 -18.40 6.73
CA GLY A 144 6.70 -18.86 5.83
C GLY A 144 7.27 -17.79 4.89
N ALA A 145 7.39 -16.53 5.32
CA ALA A 145 8.03 -15.49 4.50
C ALA A 145 9.48 -15.25 4.93
N SER A 146 10.32 -16.28 4.84
CA SER A 146 11.77 -16.17 4.69
C SER A 146 12.36 -17.54 4.39
N SER A 147 13.29 -17.61 3.42
CA SER A 147 14.06 -18.80 2.97
C SER A 147 13.39 -19.76 1.96
N ALA A 148 13.30 -19.35 0.69
CA ALA A 148 13.35 -20.30 -0.43
C ALA A 148 13.77 -19.63 -1.75
N SER A 149 14.92 -18.95 -1.74
CA SER A 149 15.68 -18.65 -2.96
C SER A 149 17.14 -19.02 -2.72
N GLY A 150 17.43 -20.33 -2.72
CA GLY A 150 18.79 -20.81 -2.55
C GLY A 150 18.94 -22.31 -2.80
N LYS A 151 19.75 -22.64 -3.82
CA LYS A 151 20.43 -23.92 -4.10
C LYS A 151 19.59 -25.09 -4.61
N GLY A 152 19.53 -25.21 -5.93
CA GLY A 152 19.55 -26.50 -6.60
C GLY A 152 20.92 -27.15 -6.43
N GLY A 153 21.07 -28.02 -5.44
CA GLY A 153 22.16 -28.98 -5.34
C GLY A 153 21.67 -30.34 -5.85
N ARG A 154 22.30 -30.87 -6.91
CA ARG A 154 22.16 -32.26 -7.31
C ARG A 154 22.93 -33.11 -6.29
N PRO A 155 22.31 -34.02 -5.52
CA PRO A 155 23.06 -35.08 -4.88
C PRO A 155 23.17 -36.27 -5.84
N ASP A 156 23.85 -37.31 -5.36
CA ASP A 156 23.87 -38.67 -5.88
C ASP A 156 25.08 -39.04 -6.75
N GLY A 157 26.19 -39.23 -6.03
CA GLY A 157 27.08 -40.34 -6.30
C GLY A 157 26.30 -41.65 -6.22
N ALA A 158 26.02 -42.23 -7.39
CA ALA A 158 25.67 -43.64 -7.57
C ALA A 158 26.89 -44.34 -8.20
N PRO A 159 27.23 -45.56 -7.77
CA PRO A 159 28.48 -46.21 -8.16
C PRO A 159 28.43 -46.72 -9.61
N ALA A 160 29.56 -46.61 -10.29
CA ALA A 160 29.81 -47.31 -11.54
C ALA A 160 29.91 -48.82 -11.26
N PHE A 161 28.99 -49.62 -11.81
CA PHE A 161 29.18 -51.06 -11.94
C PHE A 161 28.88 -51.48 -13.38
N GLY A 162 29.90 -52.03 -14.02
CA GLY A 162 29.85 -52.46 -15.41
C GLY A 162 29.30 -53.86 -15.63
N GLY A 163 29.32 -54.26 -16.91
CA GLY A 163 29.09 -55.61 -17.42
C GLY A 163 27.84 -55.69 -18.31
N ARG A 164 27.98 -55.77 -19.65
CA ARG A 164 28.07 -57.01 -20.47
C ARG A 164 26.72 -57.78 -20.44
N ASP A 165 26.03 -58.11 -21.54
CA ASP A 165 26.46 -58.64 -22.84
C ASP A 165 25.34 -58.55 -23.92
N ASN A 166 25.74 -58.79 -25.17
CA ASN A 166 24.98 -59.40 -26.28
C ASN A 166 24.16 -58.56 -27.30
N ALA A 167 24.86 -58.16 -28.36
CA ALA A 167 24.65 -58.55 -29.77
C ALA A 167 23.23 -58.63 -30.38
N ARG A 168 22.97 -57.80 -31.42
CA ARG A 168 22.58 -58.25 -32.78
C ARG A 168 22.46 -57.10 -33.81
N GLY A 169 23.39 -57.09 -34.77
CA GLY A 169 23.10 -57.01 -36.21
C GLY A 169 22.80 -55.66 -36.89
N GLY A 170 23.61 -55.33 -37.90
CA GLY A 170 23.11 -54.75 -39.16
C GLY A 170 23.86 -53.55 -39.75
N GLU A 171 24.93 -53.78 -40.50
CA GLU A 171 25.48 -52.84 -41.49
C GLU A 171 24.56 -52.70 -42.72
N ARG A 172 24.45 -51.46 -43.25
CA ARG A 172 24.14 -51.03 -44.65
C ARG A 172 23.82 -49.53 -44.54
N GLY A 173 24.59 -48.56 -45.05
CA GLY A 173 25.26 -48.44 -46.34
C GLY A 173 24.64 -47.28 -47.12
N GLY A 174 25.45 -46.33 -47.63
CA GLY A 174 25.07 -45.49 -48.77
C GLY A 174 25.09 -43.97 -48.60
N GLU A 175 26.18 -43.35 -49.08
CA GLU A 175 26.27 -41.96 -49.55
C GLU A 175 25.14 -41.57 -50.51
N ARG A 176 24.66 -40.31 -50.46
CA ARG A 176 24.49 -39.48 -51.66
C ARG A 176 24.78 -38.00 -51.38
N ARG A 177 25.86 -37.55 -52.02
CA ARG A 177 26.19 -36.16 -52.35
C ARG A 177 25.08 -35.56 -53.22
N ASN A 178 24.79 -34.27 -53.07
CA ASN A 178 25.00 -33.36 -54.20
C ASN A 178 25.04 -31.89 -53.76
N ASP A 179 26.20 -31.29 -53.98
CA ASP A 179 26.43 -29.86 -54.08
C ASP A 179 25.72 -29.26 -55.31
N ARG A 180 25.26 -28.01 -55.18
CA ARG A 180 25.32 -27.01 -56.27
C ARG A 180 25.16 -25.59 -55.71
N LYS A 181 26.30 -24.95 -55.46
CA LYS A 181 26.55 -23.50 -55.55
C LYS A 181 26.55 -23.09 -57.05
N PRO A 182 26.83 -21.83 -57.46
CA PRO A 182 26.69 -20.50 -56.81
C PRO A 182 26.13 -19.42 -57.79
N GLY A 183 25.99 -18.17 -57.33
CA GLY A 183 26.19 -17.00 -58.22
C GLY A 183 25.20 -15.85 -58.00
N GLY A 184 25.70 -14.61 -57.88
CA GLY A 184 24.85 -13.42 -57.90
C GLY A 184 25.46 -12.15 -57.31
N ASP A 185 26.33 -11.52 -58.08
CA ASP A 185 27.08 -10.29 -57.82
C ASP A 185 26.23 -8.98 -57.88
N ARG A 186 26.62 -7.99 -57.05
CA ARG A 186 26.67 -6.52 -57.30
C ARG A 186 25.46 -5.58 -57.06
N ARG A 187 25.90 -4.35 -56.71
CA ARG A 187 25.29 -2.99 -56.77
C ARG A 187 24.59 -2.56 -55.48
N GLY A 188 25.06 -1.59 -54.70
CA GLY A 188 25.89 -0.42 -55.04
C GLY A 188 24.99 0.71 -55.57
N GLY A 189 24.65 1.66 -54.69
CA GLY A 189 23.95 2.90 -55.02
C GLY A 189 24.52 4.05 -54.18
N PRO A 190 25.10 5.10 -54.79
CA PRO A 190 25.59 6.29 -54.11
C PRO A 190 24.56 7.44 -54.18
N GLY A 191 24.65 8.42 -53.29
CA GLY A 191 23.82 9.62 -53.39
C GLY A 191 24.11 10.65 -52.30
N ALA A 192 25.08 11.51 -52.56
CA ALA A 192 25.45 12.68 -51.76
C ALA A 192 24.53 13.89 -52.04
N GLY A 193 24.46 14.80 -51.06
CA GLY A 193 23.90 16.15 -51.15
C GLY A 193 23.32 16.53 -49.78
N GLY A 194 23.89 17.39 -48.94
CA GLY A 194 24.69 18.57 -49.20
C GLY A 194 23.81 19.81 -49.01
N ASN A 195 23.74 20.37 -47.78
CA ASN A 195 23.86 21.81 -47.60
C ASN A 195 24.14 22.22 -46.15
N ASN A 196 25.23 22.97 -45.99
CA ASN A 196 25.60 23.72 -44.79
C ASN A 196 24.91 25.09 -44.82
N GLY A 197 24.56 25.61 -43.65
CA GLY A 197 24.19 27.02 -43.48
C GLY A 197 23.87 27.37 -42.02
N PRO A 198 24.81 27.97 -41.28
CA PRO A 198 24.59 28.49 -39.92
C PRO A 198 24.30 29.99 -39.95
N ARG A 199 23.53 30.50 -38.98
CA ARG A 199 23.41 31.91 -38.51
C ARG A 199 22.38 31.89 -37.36
N GLY A 200 22.59 32.39 -36.15
CA GLY A 200 23.52 33.43 -35.68
C GLY A 200 22.71 34.65 -35.23
N GLY A 201 22.90 35.07 -33.97
CA GLY A 201 22.39 36.34 -33.38
C GLY A 201 21.14 36.15 -32.50
N GLY A 202 21.10 36.52 -31.22
CA GLY A 202 21.80 37.60 -30.52
C GLY A 202 20.86 38.81 -30.38
N ASN A 203 20.26 39.01 -29.20
CA ASN A 203 19.84 40.32 -28.67
C ASN A 203 19.36 40.14 -27.20
N SER A 204 20.09 40.65 -26.21
CA SER A 204 20.04 42.05 -25.69
C SER A 204 18.90 42.27 -24.69
N ARG A 205 19.24 42.18 -23.38
CA ARG A 205 18.66 43.01 -22.30
C ARG A 205 19.36 44.39 -22.37
N PRO A 206 18.73 45.54 -22.05
CA PRO A 206 18.60 45.97 -20.64
C PRO A 206 17.46 46.99 -20.31
N GLY A 207 17.28 47.28 -19.01
CA GLY A 207 16.62 48.48 -18.47
C GLY A 207 15.20 48.25 -17.93
N GLY A 208 14.81 48.67 -16.72
CA GLY A 208 15.49 49.45 -15.68
C GLY A 208 14.65 49.42 -14.37
N PRO A 209 15.17 49.96 -13.25
CA PRO A 209 14.52 49.95 -11.95
C PRO A 209 13.66 51.20 -11.72
N GLY A 210 12.43 51.02 -11.24
CA GLY A 210 11.55 52.11 -10.81
C GLY A 210 11.32 52.07 -9.30
N GLY A 211 11.89 53.03 -8.59
CA GLY A 211 11.75 53.18 -7.14
C GLY A 211 10.56 54.04 -6.69
N ASN A 212 10.39 54.02 -5.36
CA ASN A 212 9.86 55.05 -4.47
C ASN A 212 8.35 55.38 -4.46
N ARG A 213 7.68 55.00 -3.37
CA ARG A 213 6.85 55.95 -2.60
C ARG A 213 7.05 55.77 -1.08
N PRO A 214 7.06 56.88 -0.32
CA PRO A 214 7.54 56.93 1.06
C PRO A 214 6.40 56.97 2.10
N GLY A 215 6.77 56.77 3.37
CA GLY A 215 6.28 57.60 4.48
C GLY A 215 4.96 57.20 5.14
N GLY A 216 5.06 56.72 6.38
CA GLY A 216 3.94 56.56 7.31
C GLY A 216 4.42 56.32 8.73
N GLN A 217 4.99 57.36 9.35
CA GLN A 217 5.31 57.44 10.77
C GLN A 217 4.05 57.44 11.64
N GLY A 218 4.19 56.92 12.86
CA GLY A 218 3.25 57.04 13.97
C GLY A 218 3.19 55.72 14.75
N GLY A 219 3.96 55.49 15.81
CA GLY A 219 4.26 56.39 16.91
C GLY A 219 3.07 56.39 17.88
N GLY A 220 3.15 55.64 18.98
CA GLY A 220 2.03 55.58 19.93
C GLY A 220 2.15 54.54 21.04
N ASN A 221 3.23 54.59 21.80
CA ASN A 221 3.35 53.94 23.10
C ASN A 221 2.30 54.48 24.07
N ARG A 222 1.46 53.62 24.68
CA ARG A 222 0.71 53.92 25.91
C ARG A 222 0.63 52.68 26.80
N PRO A 223 1.40 52.62 27.89
CA PRO A 223 1.09 51.77 29.03
C PRO A 223 0.27 52.58 30.05
N GLY A 224 -0.78 51.98 30.59
CA GLY A 224 -1.51 52.50 31.74
C GLY A 224 -2.78 51.68 31.91
N GLY A 225 -3.07 51.07 33.05
CA GLY A 225 -2.47 50.97 34.37
C GLY A 225 -3.45 50.13 35.20
N PRO A 226 -3.04 49.48 36.29
CA PRO A 226 -3.94 48.63 37.06
C PRO A 226 -4.81 49.49 38.00
N GLY A 227 -6.13 49.45 37.80
CA GLY A 227 -7.13 50.05 38.69
C GLY A 227 -7.64 49.03 39.70
N LYS A 228 -7.36 49.27 40.97
CA LYS A 228 -7.85 48.53 42.15
C LYS A 228 -9.37 48.67 42.31
N ARG A 229 -10.05 47.58 42.69
CA ARG A 229 -10.77 47.39 43.95
C ARG A 229 -11.17 45.94 44.11
#